data_AF-A0A9N8PVL4-F1
#
_entry.id   AF-A0A9N8PVL4-F1
#
_cell.length_a   1.000
_cell.length_b   1.000
_cell.length_c   1.000
_cell.angle_alpha   90.00
_cell.angle_beta   90.00
_cell.angle_gamma   90.00
#
_symmetry.space_group_name_H-M   'P 1'
#
loop_
_entity.id
_entity.type
_entity.pdbx_description
1 polymer ?
#
loop_
_entity_poly.entity_id
_entity_poly.type
_entity_poly.pdbx_seq_one_letter_code
_entity_poly.pdbx_strand_id
1 'polypeptide(L)'
;MSSTLVVHHLRVSQSESIVWLCEELGIDYKLVCHDRDQQTLLAPDAYKGLSPLKTAPVIEDVDTYTPNHDHIRLAESQACIEWICRKHGQGRLLNKPWDPNWKEWLFCAYPNILRYLKEIGERPAYQKAFEKGETTLKPMLDANPKSIYNF
;
A
#
# COMPACT_ATOMS: atom_id res chain seq x y z
N MET A 1 -10.66 -14.22 19.58
CA MET A 1 -9.21 -14.30 19.29
C MET A 1 -8.65 -12.91 19.50
N SER A 2 -7.69 -12.72 20.40
CA SER A 2 -7.12 -11.39 20.68
C SER A 2 -5.75 -11.32 20.01
N SER A 3 -5.68 -10.57 18.93
CA SER A 3 -4.43 -10.18 18.26
C SER A 3 -4.25 -8.71 18.55
N THR A 4 -3.06 -8.29 18.97
CA THR A 4 -2.79 -6.87 19.25
C THR A 4 -2.08 -6.26 18.06
N LEU A 5 -2.81 -5.49 17.26
CA LEU A 5 -2.26 -4.70 16.17
C LEU A 5 -1.66 -3.39 16.72
N VAL A 6 -0.41 -3.10 16.37
CA VAL A 6 0.27 -1.84 16.67
C VAL A 6 0.61 -1.13 15.37
N VAL A 7 0.21 0.13 15.24
CA VAL A 7 0.54 0.98 14.09
C VAL A 7 1.59 1.99 14.52
N HIS A 8 2.78 1.94 13.90
CA HIS A 8 3.82 2.94 14.10
C HIS A 8 3.62 4.06 13.08
N HIS A 9 2.99 5.14 13.51
CA HIS A 9 2.71 6.29 12.67
C HIS A 9 3.83 7.33 12.77
N LEU A 10 4.60 7.51 11.69
CA LEU A 10 5.51 8.64 11.56
C LEU A 10 4.71 9.86 11.09
N ARG A 11 4.68 10.94 11.88
CA ARG A 11 3.92 12.15 11.51
C ARG A 11 4.45 12.77 10.21
N VAL A 12 3.54 13.38 9.45
CA VAL A 12 3.84 13.93 8.11
C VAL A 12 4.47 12.83 7.23
N SER A 13 3.76 11.72 7.07
CA SER A 13 4.22 10.60 6.27
C SER A 13 3.04 9.77 5.73
N GLN A 14 3.37 8.82 4.86
CA GLN A 14 2.40 7.91 4.24
C GLN A 14 1.77 6.90 5.22
N SER A 15 2.24 6.83 6.48
CA SER A 15 1.60 6.00 7.50
C SER A 15 0.24 6.48 7.97
N GLU A 16 -0.20 7.68 7.58
CA GLU A 16 -1.57 8.14 7.81
C GLU A 16 -2.60 7.21 7.13
N SER A 17 -2.27 6.66 5.96
CA SER A 17 -3.17 5.75 5.25
C SER A 17 -3.49 4.48 6.04
N ILE A 18 -2.54 3.99 6.85
CA ILE A 18 -2.74 2.81 7.70
C ILE A 18 -3.63 3.13 8.91
N VAL A 19 -3.45 4.32 9.50
CA VAL A 19 -4.32 4.81 10.57
C VAL A 19 -5.75 4.93 10.04
N TRP A 20 -5.94 5.63 8.92
CA TRP A 20 -7.25 5.76 8.26
C TRP A 20 -7.86 4.39 7.95
N LEU A 21 -7.09 3.45 7.43
CA LEU A 21 -7.57 2.10 7.12
C LEU A 21 -8.10 1.37 8.36
N CYS A 22 -7.40 1.48 9.49
CA CYS A 22 -7.85 0.86 10.73
C CYS A 22 -9.15 1.49 11.24
N GLU A 23 -9.25 2.82 11.20
CA GLU A 23 -10.48 3.56 11.55
C GLU A 23 -11.66 3.18 10.65
N GLU A 24 -11.46 3.19 9.32
CA GLU A 24 -12.48 2.84 8.32
C GLU A 24 -13.00 1.41 8.51
N LEU A 25 -12.12 0.48 8.85
CA LEU A 25 -12.49 -0.91 9.10
C LEU A 25 -13.05 -1.15 10.51
N GLY A 26 -12.97 -0.16 11.42
CA GLY A 26 -13.36 -0.31 12.82
C GLY A 26 -12.50 -1.34 13.57
N ILE A 27 -11.22 -1.43 13.24
CA ILE A 27 -10.26 -2.35 13.85
C ILE A 27 -9.73 -1.72 15.13
N ASP A 28 -9.66 -2.48 16.22
CA ASP A 28 -8.97 -2.06 17.43
C ASP A 28 -7.45 -2.19 17.26
N TYR A 29 -6.71 -1.12 17.56
CA TYR A 29 -5.26 -1.07 17.39
C TYR A 29 -4.62 -0.08 18.35
N LYS A 30 -3.35 -0.34 18.67
CA LYS A 30 -2.51 0.60 19.41
C LYS A 30 -1.78 1.52 18.44
N LEU A 31 -2.01 2.82 18.56
CA LEU A 31 -1.27 3.83 17.81
C LEU A 31 0.00 4.27 18.57
N VAL A 32 1.16 4.16 17.92
CA VAL A 32 2.42 4.72 18.41
C VAL A 32 2.88 5.81 17.44
N CYS A 33 2.82 7.06 17.87
CA CYS A 33 3.23 8.19 17.05
C CYS A 33 4.71 8.50 17.22
N HIS A 34 5.38 8.78 16.10
CA HIS A 34 6.77 9.21 16.03
C HIS A 34 6.84 10.57 15.34
N ASP A 35 7.50 11.52 15.98
CA ASP A 35 7.74 12.85 15.41
C ASP A 35 9.05 12.88 14.63
N ARG A 36 9.03 13.60 13.51
CA ARG A 36 10.25 13.89 12.76
C ARG A 36 11.13 14.86 13.54
N ASP A 37 12.43 14.75 13.32
CA ASP A 37 13.36 15.75 13.81
C ASP A 37 12.98 17.15 13.25
N GLN A 38 12.91 18.15 14.11
CA GLN A 38 12.38 19.46 13.74
C GLN A 38 13.27 20.24 12.78
N GLN A 39 14.56 19.93 12.72
CA GLN A 39 15.53 20.65 11.89
C GLN A 39 15.75 19.94 10.55
N THR A 40 15.91 18.63 10.58
CA THR A 40 16.26 17.80 9.42
C THR A 40 15.04 17.17 8.74
N LEU A 41 13.88 17.15 9.42
CA LEU A 41 12.65 16.46 9.01
C LEU A 41 12.83 14.94 8.81
N LEU A 42 13.96 14.38 9.23
CA LEU A 42 14.21 12.94 9.14
C LEU A 42 13.43 12.20 10.22
N ALA A 43 13.19 10.91 9.96
CA ALA A 43 12.63 10.02 10.97
C ALA A 43 13.59 9.90 12.18
N PRO A 44 13.07 9.77 13.40
CA PRO A 44 13.89 9.54 14.58
C PRO A 44 14.49 8.12 14.52
N ASP A 45 15.61 7.90 15.19
CA ASP A 45 16.31 6.60 15.14
C ASP A 45 15.46 5.47 15.74
N ALA A 46 14.61 5.77 16.72
CA ALA A 46 13.62 4.84 17.24
C ALA A 46 12.68 4.30 16.16
N TYR A 47 12.26 5.16 15.21
CA TYR A 47 11.43 4.73 14.08
C TYR A 47 12.25 3.97 13.04
N LYS A 48 13.45 4.46 12.70
CA LYS A 48 14.34 3.78 11.76
C LYS A 48 14.72 2.37 12.21
N GLY A 49 14.81 2.14 13.53
CA GLY A 49 15.10 0.83 14.11
C GLY A 49 13.98 -0.20 13.96
N LEU A 50 12.77 0.21 13.56
CA LEU A 50 11.64 -0.70 13.40
C LEU A 50 11.83 -1.62 12.19
N SER A 51 12.32 -1.10 11.06
CA SER A 51 12.47 -1.86 9.81
C SER A 51 13.81 -1.59 9.14
N PRO A 52 14.44 -2.59 8.51
CA PRO A 52 15.62 -2.39 7.67
C PRO A 52 15.44 -1.32 6.59
N LEU A 53 14.20 -1.13 6.12
CA LEU A 53 13.85 -0.14 5.10
C LEU A 53 13.85 1.30 5.63
N LYS A 54 13.71 1.49 6.94
CA LYS A 54 13.74 2.80 7.62
C LYS A 54 12.69 3.80 7.10
N THR A 55 11.65 3.31 6.44
CA THR A 55 10.56 4.07 5.84
C THR A 55 9.23 3.78 6.55
N ALA A 56 8.26 4.67 6.32
CA ALA A 56 6.89 4.49 6.78
C ALA A 56 6.00 3.99 5.64
N PRO A 57 4.95 3.18 5.93
CA PRO A 57 4.49 2.73 7.25
C PRO A 57 5.22 1.51 7.83
N VAL A 58 5.06 1.29 9.14
CA VAL A 58 5.38 0.03 9.83
C VAL A 58 4.23 -0.37 10.77
N ILE A 59 3.87 -1.66 10.78
CA ILE A 59 2.95 -2.26 11.75
C ILE A 59 3.62 -3.42 12.49
N GLU A 60 3.15 -3.69 13.70
CA GLU A 60 3.40 -4.94 14.43
C GLU A 60 2.08 -5.64 14.69
N ASP A 61 2.09 -6.95 14.68
CA ASP A 61 0.92 -7.72 15.08
C ASP A 61 1.39 -8.94 15.86
N VAL A 62 0.89 -9.07 17.09
CA VAL A 62 1.20 -10.18 17.99
C VAL A 62 -0.05 -11.02 18.14
N ASP A 63 -0.02 -12.22 17.57
CA ASP A 63 -1.05 -13.23 17.84
C ASP A 63 -0.71 -13.96 19.13
N THR A 64 -1.61 -13.87 20.12
CA THR A 64 -1.42 -14.49 21.44
C THR A 64 -2.02 -15.89 21.53
N TYR A 65 -2.67 -16.38 20.48
CA TYR A 65 -3.39 -17.67 20.49
C TYR A 65 -2.74 -18.73 19.59
N THR A 66 -1.90 -18.36 18.62
CA THR A 66 -1.15 -19.37 17.87
C THR A 66 -0.04 -19.99 18.73
N PRO A 67 0.22 -21.31 18.62
CA PRO A 67 1.26 -21.99 19.41
C PRO A 67 2.66 -21.36 19.29
N ASN A 68 2.90 -20.63 18.21
CA ASN A 68 4.18 -20.01 17.90
C ASN A 68 4.29 -18.56 18.39
N HIS A 69 3.22 -17.96 18.94
CA HIS A 69 3.14 -16.54 19.26
C HIS A 69 3.72 -15.68 18.14
N ASP A 70 3.15 -15.82 16.94
CA ASP A 70 3.68 -15.15 15.76
C ASP A 70 3.62 -13.63 15.98
N HIS A 71 4.77 -13.06 16.27
CA HIS A 71 5.00 -11.63 16.28
C HIS A 71 5.59 -11.27 14.94
N ILE A 72 4.82 -10.53 14.15
CA ILE A 72 5.31 -9.98 12.91
C ILE A 72 5.52 -8.48 13.05
N ARG A 73 6.51 -7.98 12.30
CA ARG A 73 6.68 -6.57 12.04
C ARG A 73 6.81 -6.38 10.54
N LEU A 74 5.86 -5.66 9.96
CA LEU A 74 5.79 -5.44 8.52
C LEU A 74 6.05 -3.98 8.20
N ALA A 75 6.90 -3.77 7.21
CA ALA A 75 7.03 -2.51 6.49
C ALA A 75 6.46 -2.70 5.07
N GLU A 76 6.43 -1.62 4.28
CA GLU A 76 5.73 -1.49 2.98
C GLU A 76 4.22 -1.30 3.11
N SER A 77 3.72 -0.26 2.45
CA SER A 77 2.31 0.15 2.58
C SER A 77 1.34 -0.91 2.11
N GLN A 78 1.60 -1.52 0.94
CA GLN A 78 0.73 -2.57 0.40
C GLN A 78 0.75 -3.84 1.25
N ALA A 79 1.91 -4.24 1.79
CA ALA A 79 1.99 -5.38 2.69
C ALA A 79 1.23 -5.13 4.00
N CYS A 80 1.33 -3.92 4.56
CA CYS A 80 0.56 -3.52 5.75
C CYS A 80 -0.95 -3.54 5.46
N ILE A 81 -1.38 -2.93 4.35
CA ILE A 81 -2.80 -2.89 3.94
C ILE A 81 -3.33 -4.31 3.75
N GLU A 82 -2.62 -5.15 3.01
CA GLU A 82 -3.04 -6.52 2.73
C GLU A 82 -3.15 -7.35 4.01
N TRP A 83 -2.16 -7.24 4.92
CA TRP A 83 -2.22 -7.91 6.21
C TRP A 83 -3.44 -7.49 7.03
N ILE A 84 -3.64 -6.17 7.19
CA ILE A 84 -4.75 -5.61 7.97
C ILE A 84 -6.08 -6.05 7.37
N CYS A 85 -6.28 -5.86 6.07
CA CYS A 85 -7.54 -6.22 5.42
C CYS A 85 -7.81 -7.72 5.50
N ARG A 86 -6.82 -8.59 5.28
CA ARG A 86 -7.01 -10.05 5.33
C ARG A 86 -7.25 -10.56 6.74
N LYS A 87 -6.38 -10.21 7.70
CA LYS A 87 -6.40 -10.77 9.06
C LYS A 87 -7.45 -10.10 9.94
N HIS A 88 -7.53 -8.77 9.94
CA HIS A 88 -8.40 -8.01 10.83
C HIS A 88 -9.67 -7.52 10.12
N GLY A 89 -9.58 -7.20 8.84
CA GLY A 89 -10.67 -6.66 8.02
C GLY A 89 -11.59 -7.70 7.38
N GLN A 90 -11.34 -9.01 7.55
CA GLN A 90 -12.10 -10.10 6.92
C GLN A 90 -12.17 -10.00 5.38
N GLY A 91 -11.11 -9.49 4.76
CA GLY A 91 -11.01 -9.26 3.32
C GLY A 91 -11.81 -8.06 2.79
N ARG A 92 -12.38 -7.22 3.66
CA ARG A 92 -12.98 -5.94 3.24
C ARG A 92 -11.92 -5.01 2.64
N LEU A 93 -12.36 -4.12 1.74
CA LEU A 93 -11.53 -3.15 1.00
C LEU A 93 -10.43 -3.75 0.11
N LEU A 94 -10.32 -5.07 0.02
CA LEU A 94 -9.52 -5.72 -1.02
C LEU A 94 -10.33 -5.83 -2.29
N ASN A 95 -9.65 -5.63 -3.43
CA ASN A 95 -10.22 -5.96 -4.72
C ASN A 95 -10.60 -7.44 -4.74
N LYS A 96 -11.87 -7.69 -5.07
CA LYS A 96 -12.39 -9.03 -5.31
C LYS A 96 -12.46 -9.20 -6.82
N PRO A 97 -11.47 -9.82 -7.49
CA PRO A 97 -11.49 -9.95 -8.94
C PRO A 97 -12.69 -10.75 -9.48
N TRP A 98 -13.41 -11.46 -8.59
CA TRP A 98 -14.66 -12.16 -8.87
C TRP A 98 -15.93 -11.33 -8.58
N ASP A 99 -15.82 -10.12 -8.02
CA ASP A 99 -16.97 -9.21 -7.86
C ASP A 99 -17.41 -8.73 -9.24
N PRO A 100 -18.70 -8.87 -9.65
CA PRO A 100 -19.15 -8.40 -10.96
C PRO A 100 -18.88 -6.90 -11.19
N ASN A 101 -18.77 -6.11 -10.12
CA ASN A 101 -18.48 -4.67 -10.15
C ASN A 101 -16.99 -4.36 -9.97
N TRP A 102 -16.08 -5.35 -9.97
CA TRP A 102 -14.64 -5.15 -9.74
C TRP A 102 -14.00 -4.08 -10.64
N LYS A 103 -14.57 -3.88 -11.85
CA LYS A 103 -14.13 -2.85 -12.80
C LYS A 103 -14.34 -1.44 -12.24
N GLU A 104 -15.37 -1.20 -11.45
CA GLU A 104 -15.59 0.10 -10.80
C GLU A 104 -14.45 0.47 -9.81
N TRP A 105 -13.64 -0.52 -9.42
CA TRP A 105 -12.48 -0.36 -8.56
C TRP A 105 -11.15 -0.26 -9.35
N LEU A 106 -11.19 -0.31 -10.68
CA LEU A 106 -10.04 -0.13 -11.57
C LEU A 106 -9.91 1.33 -12.07
N PHE A 107 -8.82 1.59 -12.80
CA PHE A 107 -8.57 2.87 -13.47
C PHE A 107 -9.73 3.37 -14.34
N CYS A 108 -10.63 2.50 -14.82
CA CYS A 108 -11.81 2.91 -15.60
C CYS A 108 -12.81 3.79 -14.83
N ALA A 109 -12.77 3.79 -13.50
CA ALA A 109 -13.52 4.74 -12.68
C ALA A 109 -12.89 6.14 -12.62
N TYR A 110 -11.68 6.33 -13.15
CA TYR A 110 -10.91 7.58 -13.08
C TYR A 110 -10.61 8.16 -14.48
N PRO A 111 -11.60 8.74 -15.17
CA PRO A 111 -11.47 9.15 -16.58
C PRO A 111 -10.37 10.18 -16.83
N ASN A 112 -10.10 11.07 -15.87
CA ASN A 112 -9.04 12.06 -16.00
C ASN A 112 -7.63 11.47 -15.86
N ILE A 113 -7.46 10.43 -15.02
CA ILE A 113 -6.19 9.69 -14.89
C ILE A 113 -5.93 8.94 -16.19
N LEU A 114 -6.93 8.26 -16.74
CA LEU A 114 -6.81 7.57 -18.01
C LEU A 114 -6.47 8.50 -19.17
N ARG A 115 -7.15 9.66 -19.25
CA ARG A 115 -6.81 10.70 -20.23
C ARG A 115 -5.34 11.11 -20.09
N TYR A 116 -4.91 11.46 -18.87
CA TYR A 116 -3.54 11.89 -18.62
C TYR A 116 -2.50 10.81 -18.98
N LEU A 117 -2.72 9.56 -18.58
CA LEU A 117 -1.84 8.44 -18.91
C LEU A 117 -1.74 8.26 -20.43
N LYS A 118 -2.87 8.31 -21.15
CA LYS A 118 -2.89 8.26 -22.61
C LYS A 118 -2.10 9.42 -23.22
N GLU A 119 -2.35 10.65 -22.78
CA GLU A 119 -1.66 11.85 -23.25
C GLU A 119 -0.15 11.79 -23.00
N ILE A 120 0.29 11.32 -21.84
CA ILE A 120 1.71 11.13 -21.52
C ILE A 120 2.31 10.03 -22.38
N GLY A 121 1.61 8.91 -22.50
CA GLY A 121 2.01 7.78 -23.31
C GLY A 121 2.26 8.16 -24.76
N GLU A 122 1.43 9.03 -25.35
CA GLU A 122 1.59 9.50 -26.73
C GLU A 122 2.77 10.48 -26.93
N ARG A 123 3.39 10.98 -25.85
CA ARG A 123 4.49 11.95 -25.98
C ARG A 123 5.76 11.29 -26.54
N PRO A 124 6.42 11.90 -27.55
CA PRO A 124 7.67 11.38 -28.10
C PRO A 124 8.78 11.19 -27.06
N ALA A 125 8.83 12.04 -26.02
CA ALA A 125 9.80 11.91 -24.94
C ALA A 125 9.56 10.65 -24.09
N TYR A 126 8.30 10.34 -23.80
CA TYR A 126 7.93 9.14 -23.05
C TYR A 126 8.24 7.88 -23.87
N GLN A 127 7.86 7.84 -25.14
CA GLN A 127 8.15 6.72 -26.04
C GLN A 127 9.66 6.45 -26.15
N LYS A 128 10.47 7.49 -26.36
CA LYS A 128 11.93 7.37 -26.38
C LYS A 128 12.53 6.91 -25.05
N ALA A 129 11.97 7.33 -23.92
CA ALA A 129 12.42 6.89 -22.61
C ALA A 129 12.06 5.42 -22.37
N PHE A 130 10.84 5.02 -22.76
CA PHE A 130 10.34 3.66 -22.63
C PHE A 130 11.14 2.68 -23.50
N GLU A 131 11.41 3.01 -24.77
CA GLU A 131 12.26 2.21 -25.67
C GLU A 131 13.68 2.00 -25.13
N LYS A 132 14.21 2.95 -24.36
CA LYS A 132 15.54 2.83 -23.73
C LYS A 132 15.54 1.95 -22.49
N GLY A 133 14.46 1.99 -21.70
CA GLY A 133 14.38 1.32 -20.40
C GLY A 133 13.76 -0.08 -20.45
N GLU A 134 12.78 -0.29 -21.33
CA GLU A 134 11.89 -1.45 -21.30
C GLU A 134 11.62 -1.97 -22.72
N THR A 135 12.59 -2.70 -23.28
CA THR A 135 12.59 -3.09 -24.71
C THR A 135 11.58 -4.17 -25.09
N THR A 136 11.02 -4.89 -24.11
CA THR A 136 10.14 -6.06 -24.35
C THR A 136 8.70 -5.84 -23.91
N LEU A 137 8.40 -4.72 -23.24
CA LEU A 137 7.09 -4.44 -22.66
C LEU A 137 6.28 -3.48 -23.52
N LYS A 138 4.97 -3.39 -23.24
CA LYS A 138 4.10 -2.35 -23.80
C LYS A 138 3.53 -1.51 -22.64
N PRO A 139 3.51 -0.17 -22.76
CA PRO A 139 2.89 0.68 -21.75
C PRO A 139 1.40 0.37 -21.61
N MET A 140 0.93 0.18 -20.37
CA MET A 140 -0.48 0.00 -20.04
C MET A 140 -1.14 1.37 -19.88
N LEU A 141 -1.73 1.87 -20.97
CA LEU A 141 -2.30 3.23 -21.04
C LEU A 141 -3.83 3.24 -21.12
N ASP A 142 -4.46 2.07 -21.11
CA ASP A 142 -5.89 1.88 -21.29
C ASP A 142 -6.61 1.48 -20.00
N ALA A 143 -7.92 1.74 -20.00
CA ALA A 143 -8.84 1.47 -18.90
C ALA A 143 -9.08 -0.02 -18.63
N ASN A 144 -8.70 -0.86 -19.58
CA ASN A 144 -8.95 -2.28 -19.59
C ASN A 144 -7.63 -3.00 -19.93
N PRO A 145 -6.74 -3.15 -18.94
CA PRO A 145 -5.43 -3.72 -19.19
C PRO A 145 -5.60 -5.10 -19.80
N LYS A 146 -5.18 -5.27 -21.06
CA LYS A 146 -5.06 -6.61 -21.62
C LYS A 146 -4.06 -7.36 -20.76
N SER A 147 -4.48 -8.50 -20.22
CA SER A 147 -3.61 -9.36 -19.42
C SER A 147 -2.29 -9.56 -20.15
N ILE A 148 -1.16 -9.23 -19.50
CA ILE A 148 0.18 -9.58 -20.00
C ILE A 148 0.46 -11.09 -19.87
N TYR A 149 -0.42 -11.80 -19.17
CA TYR A 149 -0.44 -13.25 -19.09
C TYR A 149 -1.46 -13.80 -20.08
N ASN A 150 -0.98 -14.59 -21.06
CA ASN A 150 -1.84 -15.40 -21.91
C ASN A 150 -2.25 -16.66 -21.12
N PHE A 151 -3.48 -16.69 -20.61
CA PHE A 151 -4.15 -17.92 -20.22
C PHE A 151 -5.26 -18.22 -21.22
#